data_AF-A0A8F9XJ00-F1
#
_entry.id   AF-A0A8F9XJ00-F1
#
_cell.length_a   1.000
_cell.length_b   1.000
_cell.length_c   1.000
_cell.angle_alpha   90.00
_cell.angle_beta   90.00
_cell.angle_gamma   90.00
#
_symmetry.space_group_name_H-M   'P 1'
#
loop_
_entity.id
_entity.type
_entity.pdbx_description
1 polymer ?
#
loop_
_entity_poly.entity_id
_entity_poly.type
_entity_poly.pdbx_seq_one_letter_code
_entity_poly.pdbx_strand_id
1 'polypeptide(L)' 'MPFRFEILGVLGMVTTLAGIWLQWNQHWKRSDAEEALKDGKLSPAGAARRIRTWRVLAPTLTIAGTLILGVAGAGLFLT' A
#
# COMPACT_ATOMS: atom_id res chain seq x y z
N MET A 1 11.68 27.32 -5.50
CA MET A 1 10.56 26.46 -5.04
C MET A 1 10.94 25.00 -4.71
N PRO A 2 12.20 24.63 -4.38
CA PRO A 2 12.61 23.22 -4.27
C PRO A 2 12.02 22.50 -3.04
N PHE A 3 11.83 23.21 -1.92
CA PHE A 3 11.36 22.64 -0.66
C PHE A 3 10.00 21.90 -0.76
N ARG A 4 9.11 22.35 -1.66
CA ARG A 4 7.81 21.69 -1.88
C ARG A 4 7.97 20.32 -2.54
N PHE A 5 8.93 20.19 -3.46
CA PHE A 5 9.19 18.93 -4.15
C PHE A 5 9.95 17.94 -3.27
N GLU A 6 10.79 18.40 -2.35
CA GLU A 6 11.43 17.57 -1.34
C GLU A 6 10.38 16.90 -0.42
N ILE A 7 9.41 17.67 0.08
CA ILE A 7 8.32 17.13 0.91
C ILE A 7 7.52 16.08 0.13
N LEU A 8 7.16 16.37 -1.13
CA LEU A 8 6.46 15.42 -1.99
C LEU A 8 7.29 14.16 -2.23
N GLY A 9 8.60 14.30 -2.45
CA GLY A 9 9.52 13.18 -2.61
C GLY A 9 9.55 12.27 -1.38
N VAL A 10 9.67 12.84 -0.18
CA VAL A 10 9.65 12.09 1.08
C VAL A 10 8.30 11.39 1.28
N LEU A 11 7.18 12.08 1.04
CA LEU A 11 5.85 11.49 1.15
C LEU A 11 5.64 10.35 0.15
N GLY A 12 6.09 10.52 -1.10
CA GLY A 12 6.03 9.47 -2.11
C GLY A 12 6.86 8.26 -1.72
N MET A 13 8.08 8.48 -1.21
CA MET A 13 8.95 7.41 -0.71
C MET A 13 8.31 6.62 0.43
N VAL A 14 7.82 7.31 1.46
CA VAL A 14 7.16 6.67 2.61
C VAL A 14 5.92 5.88 2.17
N THR A 15 5.12 6.43 1.26
CA THR A 15 3.91 5.78 0.75
C THR A 15 4.25 4.52 -0.07
N THR A 16 5.28 4.58 -0.93
CA THR A 16 5.77 3.44 -1.69
C THR A 16 6.28 2.34 -0.77
N LEU A 17 7.11 2.69 0.23
CA LEU A 17 7.64 1.73 1.19
C LEU A 17 6.52 1.09 2.02
N ALA A 18 5.51 1.86 2.43
CA ALA A 18 4.34 1.33 3.12
C ALA A 18 3.54 0.36 2.24
N GLY A 19 3.35 0.68 0.95
CA GLY A 19 2.71 -0.21 -0.03
C GLY A 19 3.47 -1.53 -0.22
N ILE A 20 4.81 -1.47 -0.39
CA ILE A 20 5.68 -2.64 -0.49
C ILE A 20 5.63 -3.49 0.79
N TRP A 21 5.70 -2.84 1.95
CA TRP A 21 5.60 -3.53 3.24
C TRP A 21 4.25 -4.24 3.41
N LEU A 22 3.15 -3.61 2.98
CA LEU A 22 1.83 -4.24 2.96
C LEU A 22 1.76 -5.41 1.97
N GLN A 23 2.43 -5.32 0.81
CA GLN A 23 2.51 -6.43 -0.14
C GLN A 23 3.27 -7.62 0.44
N TRP A 24 4.39 -7.38 1.12
CA TRP A 24 5.15 -8.44 1.80
C TRP A 24 4.30 -9.15 2.86
N ASN A 25 3.48 -8.41 3.58
CA ASN A 25 2.63 -8.94 4.64
C ASN A 25 1.31 -9.58 4.16
N GLN A 26 1.04 -9.62 2.85
CA GLN A 26 -0.17 -10.26 2.29
C GLN A 26 -0.31 -11.71 2.73
N HIS A 27 0.81 -12.45 2.76
CA HIS A 27 0.81 -13.86 3.14
C HIS A 27 0.29 -14.05 4.57
N TRP A 28 0.80 -13.25 5.52
CA TRP A 28 0.37 -13.28 6.91
C TRP A 28 -1.11 -12.89 7.08
N LYS A 29 -1.56 -11.83 6.39
CA LYS A 29 -2.97 -11.39 6.45
C LYS A 29 -3.94 -12.40 5.85
N ARG A 30 -3.51 -13.13 4.83
CA ARG A 30 -4.29 -14.23 4.26
C ARG A 30 -4.38 -15.40 5.24
N SER A 31 -3.26 -15.81 5.84
CA SER A 31 -3.24 -16.86 6.86
C SER A 31 -4.15 -16.53 8.04
N ASP A 32 -4.09 -15.30 8.57
CA ASP A 32 -4.95 -14.82 9.66
C ASP A 32 -6.45 -14.89 9.29
N ALA A 33 -6.81 -14.55 8.04
CA ALA A 33 -8.18 -14.64 7.57
C ALA A 33 -8.66 -16.09 7.41
N GLU A 34 -7.78 -16.99 6.95
CA GLU A 34 -8.07 -18.42 6.81
C GLU A 34 -8.22 -19.11 8.18
N GLU A 35 -7.40 -18.73 9.16
CA GLU A 35 -7.49 -19.23 10.53
C GLU A 35 -8.77 -18.74 11.21
N ALA A 36 -9.09 -17.45 11.11
CA ALA A 36 -10.34 -16.92 11.67
C ALA A 36 -11.60 -17.52 11.03
N LEU A 37 -11.52 -17.95 9.76
CA LEU A 37 -12.60 -18.69 9.09
C LEU A 37 -12.75 -20.10 9.69
N LYS A 38 -11.64 -20.81 9.93
CA LYS A 38 -11.65 -22.15 10.55
C LYS A 38 -12.19 -22.10 11.98
N ASP A 39 -11.85 -21.06 12.73
CA ASP A 39 -12.34 -20.83 14.09
C ASP A 39 -13.82 -20.39 14.16
N GLY A 40 -14.48 -20.18 13.02
CA GLY A 40 -15.85 -19.66 12.97
C GLY A 40 -16.00 -18.20 13.40
N LYS A 41 -14.88 -17.49 13.66
CA LYS A 41 -14.86 -16.05 14.00
C LYS A 41 -15.21 -15.15 12.82
N LEU A 42 -15.08 -15.67 11.60
CA LEU A 42 -15.35 -14.97 10.35
C LEU A 42 -16.22 -15.84 9.44
N SER A 43 -17.24 -15.22 8.82
CA SER A 43 -18.01 -15.88 7.77
C SER A 43 -17.17 -16.03 6.50
N PRO A 44 -17.48 -17.01 5.61
CA PRO A 44 -16.78 -17.15 4.33
C PRO A 44 -16.76 -15.85 3.51
N ALA A 45 -17.89 -15.13 3.49
CA ALA A 45 -18.01 -13.84 2.82
C ALA A 45 -17.13 -12.75 3.47
N GLY A 46 -17.04 -12.75 4.81
CA GLY A 46 -16.18 -11.82 5.55
C GLY A 46 -14.70 -12.06 5.30
N ALA A 47 -14.27 -13.33 5.28
CA ALA A 47 -12.88 -13.70 4.99
C ALA A 47 -12.48 -13.29 3.56
N ALA A 48 -13.34 -13.57 2.58
CA ALA A 48 -13.14 -13.17 1.18
C ALA A 48 -13.04 -11.65 1.03
N ARG A 49 -13.89 -10.88 1.72
CA ARG A 49 -13.84 -9.42 1.70
C ARG A 49 -12.53 -8.89 2.27
N ARG A 50 -12.07 -9.43 3.42
CA ARG A 50 -10.82 -9.01 4.07
C ARG A 50 -9.62 -9.27 3.17
N ILE A 51 -9.54 -10.47 2.57
CA ILE A 51 -8.47 -10.81 1.60
C ILE A 51 -8.52 -9.86 0.39
N ARG A 52 -9.71 -9.59 -0.15
CA ARG A 52 -9.87 -8.68 -1.30
C ARG A 52 -9.43 -7.26 -0.98
N THR A 53 -9.78 -6.74 0.19
CA THR A 53 -9.36 -5.40 0.64
C THR A 53 -7.85 -5.28 0.64
N TRP A 54 -7.14 -6.24 1.25
CA TRP A 54 -5.69 -6.21 1.28
C TRP A 54 -5.09 -6.33 -0.13
N ARG A 55 -5.65 -7.22 -0.98
CA ARG A 55 -5.17 -7.42 -2.34
C ARG A 55 -5.26 -6.17 -3.22
N VAL A 56 -6.21 -5.27 -2.94
CA VAL A 56 -6.36 -3.99 -3.66
C VAL A 56 -5.56 -2.88 -2.98
N LEU A 57 -5.64 -2.76 -1.66
CA LEU A 57 -5.05 -1.64 -0.93
C LEU A 57 -3.52 -1.57 -1.09
N ALA A 58 -2.85 -2.71 -1.01
CA ALA A 58 -1.39 -2.78 -1.08
C ALA A 58 -0.83 -2.29 -2.43
N PRO A 59 -1.26 -2.80 -3.61
CA PRO A 59 -0.81 -2.26 -4.89
C PRO A 59 -1.26 -0.81 -5.13
N THR A 60 -2.45 -0.40 -4.68
CA THR A 60 -2.90 0.99 -4.82
C THR A 60 -1.98 1.97 -4.10
N LEU A 61 -1.54 1.64 -2.88
CA LEU A 61 -0.58 2.47 -2.13
C LEU A 61 0.78 2.54 -2.83
N THR A 62 1.31 1.40 -3.31
CA THR A 62 2.59 1.39 -4.03
C THR A 62 2.53 2.24 -5.30
N ILE A 63 1.46 2.12 -6.10
CA ILE A 63 1.28 2.90 -7.32
C ILE A 63 1.17 4.39 -6.99
N ALA A 64 0.36 4.75 -5.99
CA ALA A 64 0.19 6.14 -5.58
C ALA A 64 1.52 6.76 -5.13
N GLY A 65 2.30 6.07 -4.27
CA GLY A 65 3.62 6.54 -3.84
C GLY A 65 4.60 6.70 -5.00
N THR A 66 4.59 5.77 -5.95
CA THR A 66 5.47 5.82 -7.14
C THR A 66 5.12 6.99 -8.05
N LEU A 67 3.83 7.28 -8.23
CA LEU A 67 3.37 8.45 -8.99
C LEU A 67 3.80 9.76 -8.32
N ILE A 68 3.66 9.85 -6.98
CA ILE A 68 4.08 11.03 -6.22
C ILE A 68 5.60 11.25 -6.36
N LEU A 69 6.40 10.19 -6.27
CA LEU A 69 7.84 10.25 -6.51
C LEU A 69 8.17 10.74 -7.92
N GLY A 70 7.48 10.22 -8.94
CA GLY A 70 7.66 10.65 -10.32
C GLY A 70 7.37 12.14 -10.52
N VAL A 71 6.28 12.65 -9.93
CA VAL A 71 5.93 14.08 -9.98
C VAL A 71 6.95 14.93 -9.23
N ALA A 72 7.41 14.49 -8.06
CA ALA A 72 8.43 15.20 -7.29
C ALA A 72 9.76 15.30 -8.04
N GLY A 73 10.20 14.19 -8.66
CA GLY A 73 11.43 14.15 -9.47
C GLY A 73 11.34 15.00 -10.74
N ALA A 74 10.22 14.93 -11.45
CA ALA A 74 10.00 15.76 -12.64
C ALA A 74 9.95 17.25 -12.31
N GLY A 75 9.32 17.62 -11.19
CA GLY A 75 9.28 19.00 -10.70
C GLY A 75 10.65 19.55 -10.31
N LEU A 76 11.50 18.74 -9.66
CA LEU A 76 12.89 19.09 -9.35
C LEU A 76 13.77 19.28 -10.60
N PHE A 77 13.53 18.51 -11.67
CA PHE A 77 14.32 18.59 -12.90
C PHE A 77 13.99 19.85 -13.74
N LEU A 78 12.80 20.41 -13.58
CA LEU A 78 12.28 21.53 -14.37
C LEU A 78 12.42 22.91 -13.68
N THR A 79 12.94 22.97 -12.45
CA THR A 79 13.15 24.21 -11.66
C THR A 79 14.60 24.50 -11.40
#